data_AF-A0A931QLX4-F1
#
_entry.id   AF-A0A931QLX4-F1
#
_cell.length_a   1.000
_cell.length_b   1.000
_cell.length_c   1.000
_cell.angle_alpha   90.00
_cell.angle_beta   90.00
_cell.angle_gamma   90.00
#
_symmetry.space_group_name_H-M   'P 1'
#
loop_
_entity.id
_entity.type
_entity.pdbx_description
1 polymer ?
#
loop_
_entity_poly.entity_id
_entity_poly.type
_entity_poly.pdbx_seq_one_letter_code
_entity_poly.pdbx_strand_id
1 'polypeptide(L)'
;KRENWKSANRILTRSYFAHFSTQNLNRMGFSGKTRPKIHYIWRKRRAFLRARKMFKNSVLRFPPLFPDRKSISAILNTEEMATLFHFPVKITGLVAPTMARVESKKGGPPPNLPIE
;
A
#
# COMPACT_ATOMS: atom_id res chain seq x y z
N LYS A 1 8.03 -14.76 -15.79
CA LYS A 1 8.82 -14.24 -16.93
C LYS A 1 8.68 -12.72 -17.00
N ARG A 2 9.59 -12.00 -17.69
CA ARG A 2 9.60 -10.52 -17.76
C ARG A 2 8.33 -9.91 -18.36
N GLU A 3 7.53 -10.69 -19.10
CA GLU A 3 6.24 -10.25 -19.66
C GLU A 3 5.21 -9.78 -18.62
N ASN A 4 5.25 -10.24 -17.38
CA ASN A 4 4.26 -9.82 -16.36
C ASN A 4 4.59 -8.46 -15.72
N TRP A 5 5.75 -7.87 -16.03
CA TRP A 5 6.16 -6.60 -15.44
C TRP A 5 5.55 -5.41 -16.20
N LYS A 6 4.66 -4.67 -15.54
CA LYS A 6 4.12 -3.39 -16.04
C LYS A 6 4.82 -2.22 -15.36
N SER A 7 5.50 -1.37 -16.14
CA SER A 7 6.23 -0.20 -15.63
C SER A 7 5.33 0.80 -14.89
N ALA A 8 4.08 0.94 -15.34
CA ALA A 8 3.07 1.80 -14.74
C ALA A 8 2.79 1.47 -13.27
N ASN A 9 2.82 0.19 -12.88
CA ASN A 9 2.58 -0.24 -11.51
C ASN A 9 3.53 0.44 -10.52
N ARG A 10 4.80 0.66 -10.91
CA ARG A 10 5.79 1.36 -10.07
C ARG A 10 5.37 2.79 -9.76
N ILE A 11 4.74 3.47 -10.72
CA ILE A 11 4.28 4.86 -10.58
C ILE A 11 3.03 4.88 -9.69
N LEU A 12 2.06 4.01 -9.96
CA LEU A 12 0.83 3.87 -9.17
C LEU A 12 1.15 3.60 -7.70
N THR A 13 2.04 2.64 -7.42
CA THR A 13 2.46 2.32 -6.05
C THR A 13 3.10 3.52 -5.35
N ARG A 14 3.93 4.31 -6.06
CA ARG A 14 4.53 5.53 -5.48
C ARG A 14 3.50 6.59 -5.15
N SER A 15 2.54 6.78 -6.05
CA SER A 15 1.45 7.72 -5.83
C SER A 15 0.63 7.31 -4.62
N TYR A 16 0.19 6.05 -4.57
CA TYR A 16 -0.64 5.52 -3.48
C TYR A 16 0.02 5.68 -2.10
N PHE A 17 1.28 5.28 -1.95
CA PHE A 17 1.96 5.37 -0.65
C PHE A 17 2.21 6.81 -0.17
N ALA A 18 2.16 7.81 -1.06
CA ALA A 18 2.28 9.21 -0.67
C ALA A 18 1.07 9.69 0.16
N HIS A 19 -0.10 9.04 0.05
CA HIS A 19 -1.28 9.39 0.83
C HIS A 19 -1.09 9.13 2.34
N PHE A 20 -0.17 8.24 2.70
CA PHE A 20 0.16 7.93 4.09
C PHE A 20 1.31 8.79 4.64
N SER A 21 1.77 9.81 3.91
CA SER A 21 2.77 10.74 4.44
C SER A 21 2.10 11.98 5.02
N THR A 22 2.06 12.09 6.34
CA THR A 22 1.66 13.31 7.06
C THR A 22 2.87 13.88 7.80
N GLN A 23 2.80 15.14 8.22
CA GLN A 23 3.95 15.86 8.81
C GLN A 23 4.48 15.20 10.10
N ASN A 24 3.60 14.55 10.87
CA ASN A 24 3.92 14.04 12.20
C ASN A 24 3.97 12.50 12.28
N LEU A 25 3.83 11.79 11.15
CA LEU A 25 3.81 10.32 11.09
C LEU A 25 4.94 9.76 10.22
N ASN A 26 5.14 8.45 10.28
CA ASN A 26 6.08 7.75 9.42
C ASN A 26 5.70 7.91 7.95
N ARG A 27 6.73 8.07 7.12
CA ARG A 27 6.57 8.11 5.67
C ARG A 27 6.92 6.77 5.05
N MET A 28 5.93 6.14 4.41
CA MET A 28 6.16 4.98 3.55
C MET A 28 6.67 5.44 2.20
N GLY A 29 7.94 5.17 1.91
CA GLY A 29 8.55 5.68 0.71
C GLY A 29 9.78 4.93 0.25
N PHE A 30 10.18 5.24 -0.97
CA PHE A 30 11.38 4.68 -1.58
C PHE A 30 12.58 5.56 -1.23
N SER A 31 13.59 4.95 -0.59
CA SER A 31 14.86 5.63 -0.31
C SER A 31 15.84 5.53 -1.48
N GLY A 32 16.63 6.59 -1.69
CA GLY A 32 17.74 6.57 -2.65
C GLY A 32 18.86 5.59 -2.25
N LYS A 33 19.06 5.37 -0.94
CA LYS A 33 20.12 4.50 -0.40
C LYS A 33 19.96 3.03 -0.80
N THR A 34 18.71 2.57 -0.97
CA THR A 34 18.39 1.18 -1.35
C THR A 34 18.27 1.01 -2.87
N ARG A 35 18.36 2.09 -3.66
CA ARG A 35 18.17 2.03 -5.11
C ARG A 35 19.34 1.30 -5.77
N PRO A 36 19.11 0.29 -6.64
CA PRO A 36 20.16 -0.40 -7.37
C PRO A 36 20.67 0.42 -8.59
N LYS A 37 20.89 1.73 -8.41
CA LYS A 37 21.44 2.63 -9.45
C LYS A 37 22.97 2.65 -9.34
N ILE A 38 23.66 2.47 -10.46
CA ILE A 38 25.13 2.39 -10.51
C ILE A 38 25.63 3.12 -11.76
N HIS A 39 26.60 4.01 -11.58
CA HIS A 39 27.21 4.81 -12.65
C HIS A 39 28.59 4.28 -13.10
N TYR A 40 29.14 3.29 -12.38
CA TYR A 40 30.51 2.78 -12.52
C TYR A 40 30.66 1.58 -13.47
N ILE A 41 31.84 0.95 -13.50
CA ILE A 41 32.16 -0.25 -14.28
C ILE A 41 31.26 -1.43 -13.88
N TRP A 42 30.96 -2.31 -14.85
CA TRP A 42 30.08 -3.49 -14.69
C TRP A 42 28.67 -3.16 -14.19
N ARG A 43 28.07 -2.09 -14.73
CA ARG A 43 26.73 -1.62 -14.37
C ARG A 43 25.70 -2.74 -14.25
N LYS A 44 25.60 -3.61 -15.26
CA LYS A 44 24.63 -4.73 -15.30
C LYS A 44 24.84 -5.71 -14.16
N ARG A 45 26.08 -6.20 -13.96
CA ARG A 45 26.42 -7.18 -12.91
C ARG A 45 26.21 -6.60 -11.52
N ARG A 46 26.71 -5.40 -11.25
CA ARG A 46 26.57 -4.79 -9.93
C ARG A 46 25.12 -4.44 -9.60
N ALA A 47 24.33 -3.99 -10.59
CA ALA A 47 22.90 -3.73 -10.40
C ALA A 47 22.13 -5.01 -10.06
N PHE A 48 22.46 -6.12 -10.76
CA PHE A 48 21.92 -7.43 -10.45
C PHE A 48 22.27 -7.89 -9.04
N LEU A 49 23.53 -7.77 -8.60
CA LEU A 49 23.94 -8.15 -7.25
C LEU A 49 23.23 -7.33 -6.17
N ARG A 50 23.04 -6.02 -6.38
CA ARG A 50 22.26 -5.16 -5.47
C ARG A 50 20.80 -5.58 -5.41
N ALA A 51 20.16 -5.81 -6.55
CA ALA A 51 18.78 -6.29 -6.60
C ALA A 51 18.62 -7.67 -5.93
N ARG A 52 19.58 -8.59 -6.15
CA ARG A 52 19.62 -9.90 -5.48
C ARG A 52 19.76 -9.77 -3.96
N LYS A 53 20.60 -8.84 -3.48
CA LYS A 53 20.71 -8.54 -2.04
C LYS A 53 19.39 -8.02 -1.47
N MET A 54 18.72 -7.10 -2.17
CA MET A 54 17.40 -6.60 -1.74
C MET A 54 16.37 -7.73 -1.64
N PHE A 55 16.31 -8.60 -2.66
CA PHE A 55 15.42 -9.75 -2.66
C PHE A 55 15.74 -10.74 -1.53
N LYS A 56 17.03 -11.03 -1.29
CA LYS A 56 17.46 -11.87 -0.17
C LYS A 56 16.99 -11.27 1.17
N ASN A 57 17.17 -9.96 1.36
CA ASN A 57 16.72 -9.29 2.59
C ASN A 57 15.19 -9.37 2.75
N SER A 58 14.40 -9.20 1.68
CA SER A 58 12.94 -9.33 1.77
C SER A 58 12.50 -10.75 2.12
N VAL A 59 13.15 -11.78 1.56
CA VAL A 59 12.86 -13.19 1.88
C VAL A 59 13.19 -13.51 3.34
N LEU A 60 14.34 -13.03 3.82
CA LEU A 60 14.79 -13.21 5.20
C LEU A 60 14.14 -12.24 6.21
N ARG A 61 13.20 -11.39 5.76
CA ARG A 61 12.53 -10.36 6.58
C ARG A 61 13.52 -9.42 7.28
N PHE A 62 14.65 -9.13 6.65
CA PHE A 62 15.65 -8.18 7.13
C PHE A 62 15.36 -6.76 6.63
N PRO A 63 15.77 -5.72 7.40
CA PRO A 63 15.64 -4.35 6.95
C PRO A 63 16.41 -4.11 5.64
N PRO A 64 15.99 -3.10 4.85
CA PRO A 64 16.62 -2.81 3.56
C PRO A 64 18.13 -2.52 3.63
N LEU A 65 18.60 -1.98 4.76
CA LEU A 65 20.01 -1.66 5.02
C LEU A 65 20.69 -2.58 6.04
N PHE A 66 20.20 -3.81 6.21
CA PHE A 66 20.82 -4.78 7.11
C PHE A 66 22.36 -4.80 6.98
N PRO A 67 23.10 -4.70 8.11
CA PRO A 67 22.64 -4.84 9.50
C PRO A 67 22.02 -3.60 10.15
N ASP A 68 22.09 -2.43 9.51
CA ASP A 68 21.54 -1.20 10.07
C ASP A 68 19.99 -1.22 10.04
N ARG A 69 19.40 -1.21 11.25
CA ARG A 69 17.95 -1.24 11.48
C ARG A 69 17.33 0.13 11.67
N LYS A 70 18.12 1.17 11.98
CA LYS A 70 17.59 2.48 12.42
C LYS A 70 17.39 3.46 11.27
N SER A 71 18.13 3.33 10.17
CA SER A 71 18.19 4.41 9.18
C SER A 71 17.02 4.54 8.21
N ILE A 72 16.34 3.44 7.87
CA ILE A 72 15.26 3.44 6.84
C ILE A 72 14.01 2.67 7.30
N SER A 73 14.09 1.90 8.38
CA SER A 73 12.92 1.18 8.88
C SER A 73 12.01 2.15 9.66
N ALA A 74 10.75 2.23 9.24
CA ALA A 74 9.72 2.92 10.01
C ALA A 74 9.31 2.06 11.21
N ILE A 75 9.09 2.70 12.36
CA ILE A 75 8.48 2.08 13.54
C ILE A 75 7.04 2.57 13.59
N LEU A 76 6.10 1.72 13.19
CA LEU A 76 4.70 2.11 13.07
C LEU A 76 4.02 2.17 14.43
N ASN A 77 3.22 3.20 14.65
CA ASN A 77 2.29 3.24 15.77
C ASN A 77 1.04 2.37 15.47
N THR A 78 0.11 2.29 16.43
CA THR A 78 -1.13 1.50 16.29
C THR A 78 -2.05 2.03 15.20
N GLU A 79 -2.13 3.34 15.00
CA GLU A 79 -2.97 4.00 14.00
C GLU A 79 -2.47 3.76 12.56
N GLU A 80 -1.16 3.83 12.35
CA GLU A 80 -0.50 3.56 11.06
C GLU A 80 -0.60 2.09 10.69
N MET A 81 -0.44 1.20 11.68
CA MET A 81 -0.67 -0.22 11.50
C MET A 81 -2.14 -0.51 11.18
N ALA A 82 -3.08 0.13 11.89
CA ALA A 82 -4.49 0.03 11.56
C ALA A 82 -4.74 0.49 10.11
N THR A 83 -4.20 1.63 9.70
CA THR A 83 -4.36 2.16 8.33
C THR A 83 -3.81 1.21 7.25
N LEU A 84 -2.73 0.47 7.53
CA LEU A 84 -2.16 -0.50 6.59
C LEU A 84 -3.01 -1.78 6.41
N PHE A 85 -3.65 -2.25 7.49
CA PHE A 85 -4.36 -3.53 7.51
C PHE A 85 -5.89 -3.38 7.47
N HIS A 86 -6.41 -2.20 7.79
CA HIS A 86 -7.80 -1.82 7.56
C HIS A 86 -7.90 -1.28 6.15
N PHE A 87 -7.83 -2.22 5.20
CA PHE A 87 -8.20 -1.90 3.83
C PHE A 87 -9.61 -1.30 3.86
N PRO A 88 -9.86 -0.21 3.12
CA PRO A 88 -11.22 0.25 2.94
C PRO A 88 -12.01 -0.95 2.45
N VAL A 89 -12.96 -1.44 3.26
CA VAL A 89 -13.97 -2.40 2.83
C VAL A 89 -14.44 -1.86 1.50
N LYS A 90 -14.32 -2.68 0.44
CA LYS A 90 -14.53 -2.30 -0.96
C LYS A 90 -15.35 -1.03 -1.05
N ILE A 91 -14.89 -0.07 -1.83
CA ILE A 91 -15.77 0.98 -2.34
C ILE A 91 -16.83 0.31 -3.25
N THR A 92 -17.74 -0.47 -2.67
CA THR A 92 -19.06 -0.85 -3.19
C THR A 92 -19.98 0.36 -3.20
N GLY A 93 -19.44 1.58 -3.15
CA GLY A 93 -20.10 2.81 -3.59
C GLY A 93 -19.67 3.27 -5.00
N LEU A 94 -18.61 2.71 -5.60
CA LEU A 94 -18.13 3.09 -6.94
C LEU A 94 -18.34 2.01 -8.01
N VAL A 95 -18.71 0.77 -7.62
CA VAL A 95 -18.95 -0.35 -8.58
C VAL A 95 -20.26 -1.10 -8.31
N ALA A 96 -21.28 -0.45 -7.74
CA ALA A 96 -22.62 -1.01 -7.76
C ALA A 96 -23.67 0.09 -7.95
N PRO A 97 -23.87 0.61 -9.18
CA PRO A 97 -25.10 1.34 -9.50
C PRO A 97 -26.35 0.46 -9.34
N THR A 98 -26.19 -0.85 -9.11
CA THR A 98 -27.26 -1.85 -8.93
C THR A 98 -27.56 -2.21 -7.47
N MET A 99 -26.74 -1.81 -6.49
CA MET A 99 -27.13 -1.93 -5.08
C MET A 99 -27.80 -0.64 -4.65
N ALA A 100 -29.13 -0.64 -4.70
CA ALA A 100 -29.93 0.44 -4.13
C ALA A 100 -29.50 0.64 -2.66
N ARG A 101 -29.22 1.89 -2.28
CA ARG A 101 -29.10 2.23 -0.86
C ARG A 101 -30.44 1.87 -0.23
N VAL A 102 -30.47 0.85 0.62
CA VAL A 102 -31.63 0.63 1.50
C VAL A 102 -31.59 1.79 2.49
N GLU A 103 -32.39 2.81 2.25
CA GLU A 103 -32.62 3.84 3.25
C GLU A 103 -33.15 3.14 4.50
N SER A 104 -32.49 3.34 5.65
CA SER A 104 -33.01 2.89 6.94
C SER A 104 -34.17 3.78 7.38
N LYS A 105 -35.22 3.88 6.55
CA LYS A 105 -36.46 4.48 7.01
C LYS A 105 -37.09 3.47 7.96
N LYS A 106 -37.18 3.90 9.22
CA LYS A 106 -37.96 3.27 10.28
C LYS A 106 -39.30 2.84 9.66
N GLY A 107 -39.60 1.54 9.69
CA GLY A 107 -40.69 0.95 8.94
C GLY A 107 -41.98 1.76 9.08
N GLY A 108 -42.52 2.22 7.95
CA GLY A 108 -43.86 2.78 7.92
C GLY A 108 -44.86 1.72 8.40
N PRO A 109 -45.96 2.13 9.06
CA PRO A 109 -46.92 1.19 9.61
C PRO A 109 -47.46 0.25 8.52
N PRO A 110 -47.70 -1.04 8.86
CA PRO A 110 -48.16 -2.03 7.91
C PRO A 110 -49.47 -1.59 7.25
N PRO A 111 -49.67 -1.85 5.94
CA PRO A 111 -50.77 -1.30 5.14
C PRO A 111 -52.16 -1.85 5.51
N ASN A 112 -52.27 -2.62 6.58
CA ASN A 112 -53.51 -3.26 7.02
C ASN A 112 -53.99 -2.68 8.37
N LEU A 113 -53.76 -1.39 8.61
CA LEU A 113 -54.40 -0.68 9.71
C LEU A 113 -55.81 -0.26 9.28
N PRO A 114 -56.86 -0.63 10.02
CA PRO A 114 -58.18 -0.05 9.84
C PRO A 114 -58.07 1.46 10.09
N ILE A 115 -58.44 2.24 9.08
CA ILE A 115 -58.66 3.69 9.22
C ILE A 115 -60.17 3.82 9.41
N GLU A 116 -60.58 4.31 10.59
CA GLU A 116 -61.96 4.78 10.81
C GLU A 116 -62.26 6.03 9.97
#